data_AF-A0A4R1BK52-F1
#
_entry.id   AF-A0A4R1BK52-F1
#
_cell.length_a   1.000
_cell.length_b   1.000
_cell.length_c   1.000
_cell.angle_alpha   90.00
_cell.angle_beta   90.00
_cell.angle_gamma   90.00
#
_symmetry.space_group_name_H-M   'P 1'
#
loop_
_entity.id
_entity.type
_entity.pdbx_description
1 polymer ?
#
loop_
_entity_poly.entity_id
_entity_poly.type
_entity_poly.pdbx_seq_one_letter_code
_entity_poly.pdbx_strand_id
1 'polypeptide(L)'
;MNRRARKPYFSLLLVFVVLNGFFISSKGLLTRNGFDQDALVWGNVVVFLITLGSFLLAQRGLKDKNPNAFVRSVYGSVMLKLFLCIIAAFAYIAVAQKHINKPALFTLMGLYLVYTFIEVSALTRQLRGQGSNPPPGA
;
A
#
# COMPACT_ATOMS: atom_id res chain seq x y z
N MET A 1 23.33 -17.82 -9.21
CA MET A 1 21.91 -17.63 -8.80
C MET A 1 21.56 -16.15 -8.90
N ASN A 2 21.03 -15.70 -10.05
CA ASN A 2 20.79 -14.29 -10.36
C ASN A 2 19.74 -13.70 -9.41
N ARG A 3 20.18 -12.96 -8.39
CA ARG A 3 19.29 -12.09 -7.59
C ARG A 3 18.86 -10.94 -8.50
N ARG A 4 17.88 -11.19 -9.39
CA ARG A 4 17.13 -10.12 -10.06
C ARG A 4 16.67 -9.20 -8.93
N ALA A 5 17.26 -8.01 -8.87
CA ALA A 5 16.79 -6.91 -8.04
C ALA A 5 15.38 -6.59 -8.52
N ARG A 6 14.39 -7.35 -8.03
CA ARG A 6 12.98 -7.09 -8.32
C ARG A 6 12.75 -5.69 -7.78
N LYS A 7 12.50 -4.76 -8.69
CA LYS A 7 12.27 -3.38 -8.32
C LYS A 7 11.12 -3.39 -7.29
N PRO A 8 11.25 -2.64 -6.20
CA PRO A 8 10.41 -2.81 -5.01
C PRO A 8 8.90 -2.58 -5.27
N TYR A 9 8.56 -1.82 -6.31
CA TYR A 9 7.19 -1.67 -6.80
C TYR A 9 6.54 -2.99 -7.26
N PHE A 10 7.34 -4.00 -7.61
CA PHE A 10 6.84 -5.29 -8.06
C PHE A 10 6.11 -6.05 -6.95
N SER A 11 6.55 -5.96 -5.69
CA SER A 11 5.84 -6.57 -4.56
C SER A 11 4.48 -5.91 -4.32
N LEU A 12 4.40 -4.58 -4.45
CA LEU A 12 3.15 -3.84 -4.33
C LEU A 12 2.17 -4.19 -5.46
N LEU A 13 2.66 -4.23 -6.71
CA LEU A 13 1.86 -4.63 -7.87
C LEU A 13 1.37 -6.07 -7.76
N LEU A 14 2.21 -7.01 -7.32
CA LEU A 14 1.84 -8.40 -7.16
C LEU A 14 0.68 -8.54 -6.17
N VAL A 15 0.77 -7.86 -5.03
CA VAL A 15 -0.29 -7.89 -4.01
C VAL A 15 -1.58 -7.28 -4.56
N PHE A 16 -1.50 -6.16 -5.29
CA PHE A 16 -2.65 -5.56 -5.95
C PHE A 16 -3.33 -6.51 -6.94
N VAL A 17 -2.56 -7.20 -7.79
CA VAL A 17 -3.08 -8.15 -8.78
C VAL A 17 -3.72 -9.35 -8.09
N VAL A 18 -3.06 -9.91 -7.07
CA VAL A 18 -3.59 -11.05 -6.29
C VAL A 18 -4.89 -10.68 -5.60
N LEU A 19 -4.96 -9.51 -4.97
CA LEU A 19 -6.16 -9.04 -4.28
C LEU A 19 -7.32 -8.80 -5.25
N ASN A 20 -7.07 -8.15 -6.41
CA ASN A 20 -8.11 -7.99 -7.42
C ASN A 20 -8.59 -9.34 -7.97
N GLY A 21 -7.67 -10.24 -8.30
CA GLY A 21 -8.01 -11.59 -8.73
C GLY A 21 -8.86 -12.34 -7.71
N PHE A 22 -8.53 -12.18 -6.42
CA PHE A 22 -9.31 -12.75 -5.32
C PHE A 22 -10.71 -12.14 -5.21
N PHE A 23 -10.86 -10.82 -5.28
CA PHE A 23 -12.17 -10.16 -5.22
C PHE A 23 -13.06 -10.48 -6.42
N ILE A 24 -12.47 -10.64 -7.61
CA ILE A 24 -13.20 -11.03 -8.81
C ILE A 24 -13.65 -12.50 -8.74
N SER A 25 -12.74 -13.40 -8.35
CA SER A 25 -13.02 -14.84 -8.28
C SER A 25 -13.97 -15.20 -7.15
N SER A 26 -13.93 -14.46 -6.03
CA SER A 26 -14.74 -14.72 -4.85
C SER A 26 -16.11 -14.02 -4.87
N LYS A 27 -16.56 -13.51 -6.03
CA LYS A 27 -17.82 -12.76 -6.18
C LYS A 27 -19.01 -13.42 -5.47
N GLY A 28 -19.20 -14.72 -5.67
CA GLY A 28 -20.32 -15.46 -5.07
C GLY A 28 -20.26 -15.58 -3.54
N LEU A 29 -19.06 -15.64 -2.97
CA LEU A 29 -18.84 -15.64 -1.51
C LEU A 29 -19.04 -14.24 -0.93
N LEU A 30 -18.58 -13.21 -1.64
CA LEU A 30 -18.71 -11.82 -1.23
C LEU A 30 -20.18 -11.39 -1.20
N THR A 31 -20.93 -11.61 -2.29
CA THR A 31 -22.33 -11.19 -2.36
C THR A 31 -23.20 -11.92 -1.35
N ARG A 32 -22.94 -13.21 -1.10
CA ARG A 32 -23.65 -14.00 -0.08
C ARG A 32 -23.39 -13.49 1.34
N ASN A 33 -22.21 -12.93 1.59
CA ASN A 33 -21.82 -12.36 2.89
C ASN A 33 -22.15 -10.85 2.99
N GLY A 34 -22.90 -10.29 2.04
CA GLY A 34 -23.32 -8.88 2.06
C GLY A 34 -22.25 -7.88 1.64
N PHE A 35 -21.15 -8.34 1.01
CA PHE A 35 -20.14 -7.45 0.45
C PHE A 35 -20.56 -6.92 -0.92
N ASP A 36 -20.38 -5.62 -1.09
CA ASP A 36 -20.44 -4.94 -2.36
C ASP A 36 -19.06 -5.07 -3.01
N GLN A 37 -19.03 -5.87 -4.08
CA GLN A 37 -17.81 -6.14 -4.82
C GLN A 37 -17.26 -4.86 -5.47
N ASP A 38 -18.13 -3.99 -5.96
CA ASP A 38 -17.70 -2.78 -6.65
C ASP A 38 -17.02 -1.82 -5.66
N ALA A 39 -17.59 -1.68 -4.46
CA ALA A 39 -16.98 -0.91 -3.38
C ALA A 39 -15.60 -1.46 -2.97
N LEU A 40 -15.44 -2.79 -2.91
CA LEU A 40 -14.17 -3.44 -2.58
C LEU A 40 -13.11 -3.23 -3.66
N VAL A 41 -13.47 -3.41 -4.93
CA VAL A 41 -12.54 -3.27 -6.05
C VAL A 41 -12.11 -1.80 -6.19
N TRP A 42 -13.06 -0.86 -6.23
CA TRP A 42 -12.74 0.57 -6.29
C TRP A 42 -11.96 1.04 -5.08
N GLY A 43 -12.35 0.60 -3.87
CA GLY A 43 -11.61 0.92 -2.65
C GLY A 43 -10.18 0.39 -2.68
N ASN A 44 -9.96 -0.85 -3.15
CA ASN A 44 -8.62 -1.42 -3.27
C ASN A 44 -7.75 -0.67 -4.29
N VAL A 45 -8.33 -0.20 -5.40
CA VAL A 45 -7.64 0.68 -6.36
C VAL A 45 -7.21 1.98 -5.67
N VAL A 46 -8.09 2.62 -4.91
CA VAL A 46 -7.77 3.85 -4.18
C VAL A 46 -6.64 3.61 -3.17
N VAL A 47 -6.74 2.59 -2.31
CA VAL A 47 -5.70 2.25 -1.32
C VAL A 47 -4.36 1.94 -2.00
N PHE A 48 -4.38 1.27 -3.16
CA PHE A 48 -3.20 0.99 -3.95
C PHE A 48 -2.55 2.26 -4.50
N LEU A 49 -3.33 3.18 -5.08
CA LEU A 49 -2.82 4.45 -5.61
C LEU A 49 -2.20 5.32 -4.51
N ILE A 50 -2.86 5.41 -3.35
CA ILE A 50 -2.33 6.12 -2.18
C ILE A 50 -1.02 5.47 -1.73
N THR A 51 -0.98 4.13 -1.66
CA THR A 51 0.22 3.39 -1.30
C THR A 51 1.36 3.61 -2.27
N LEU A 52 1.07 3.67 -3.57
CA LEU A 52 2.07 3.95 -4.60
C LEU A 52 2.66 5.35 -4.43
N GLY A 53 1.81 6.37 -4.21
CA GLY A 53 2.26 7.74 -3.96
C GLY A 53 3.11 7.87 -2.69
N SER A 54 2.65 7.26 -1.60
CA SER A 54 3.39 7.17 -0.33
C SER A 54 4.77 6.51 -0.52
N PHE A 55 4.83 5.40 -1.24
CA PHE A 55 6.06 4.67 -1.49
C PHE A 55 7.08 5.49 -2.29
N LEU A 56 6.63 6.24 -3.31
CA LEU A 56 7.49 7.14 -4.08
C LEU A 56 8.04 8.28 -3.22
N LEU A 57 7.26 8.80 -2.27
CA LEU A 57 7.71 9.80 -1.33
C LEU A 57 8.78 9.23 -0.40
N ALA A 58 8.55 8.03 0.17
CA ALA A 58 9.48 7.34 1.06
C ALA A 58 10.81 6.97 0.36
N GLN A 59 10.75 6.64 -0.93
CA GLN A 59 11.95 6.37 -1.73
C GLN A 59 12.87 7.59 -1.88
N ARG A 60 12.35 8.82 -1.77
CA ARG A 60 13.21 10.02 -1.81
C ARG A 60 14.15 10.05 -0.61
N GLY A 61 13.68 9.65 0.57
CA GLY A 61 14.52 9.54 1.77
C GLY A 61 15.59 8.44 1.67
N LEU A 62 15.38 7.40 0.86
CA LEU A 62 16.40 6.36 0.59
C LEU A 62 17.56 6.82 -0.29
N LYS A 63 17.44 7.98 -0.95
CA LYS A 63 18.52 8.53 -1.79
C LYS A 63 19.47 9.44 -0.99
N ASP A 64 19.06 9.81 0.22
CA ASP A 64 19.86 10.65 1.09
C ASP A 64 20.92 9.79 1.81
N LYS A 65 22.12 10.35 2.02
CA LYS A 65 23.20 9.67 2.76
C LYS A 65 22.89 9.58 4.25
N ASN A 66 21.95 10.39 4.75
CA ASN A 66 21.62 10.47 6.17
C ASN A 66 20.53 9.44 6.57
N PRO A 67 20.83 8.46 7.45
CA PRO A 67 19.84 7.49 7.94
C PRO A 67 18.60 8.12 8.59
N ASN A 68 18.76 9.27 9.25
CA ASN A 68 17.65 9.99 9.89
C ASN A 68 16.68 10.57 8.85
N ALA A 69 17.17 10.92 7.65
CA ALA A 69 16.32 11.41 6.56
C ALA A 69 15.42 10.29 6.01
N PHE A 70 15.92 9.05 5.94
CA PHE A 70 15.10 7.90 5.57
C PHE A 70 13.96 7.68 6.56
N VAL A 71 14.26 7.62 7.85
CA VAL A 71 13.25 7.39 8.89
C VAL A 71 12.17 8.48 8.83
N ARG A 72 12.57 9.76 8.76
CA ARG A 72 11.64 10.88 8.63
C ARG A 72 10.75 10.78 7.38
N SER A 73 11.32 10.36 6.26
CA SER A 73 10.59 10.18 5.00
C SER A 73 9.57 9.04 5.09
N VAL A 74 9.91 7.93 5.74
CA VAL A 74 8.98 6.82 6.00
C VAL A 74 7.82 7.28 6.88
N TYR A 75 8.10 7.92 8.02
CA TYR A 75 7.04 8.47 8.88
C TYR A 75 6.14 9.45 8.14
N GLY A 76 6.71 10.36 7.35
CA GLY A 76 5.95 11.30 6.54
C GLY A 76 5.06 10.60 5.51
N SER A 77 5.57 9.57 4.85
CA SER A 77 4.81 8.79 3.87
C SER A 77 3.63 8.04 4.49
N VAL A 78 3.84 7.38 5.63
CA VAL A 78 2.78 6.65 6.36
C VAL A 78 1.72 7.62 6.88
N MET A 79 2.12 8.77 7.41
CA MET A 79 1.18 9.80 7.86
C MET A 79 0.34 10.34 6.69
N LEU A 80 0.98 10.72 5.59
CA LEU A 80 0.28 11.18 4.38
C LEU A 80 -0.73 10.13 3.90
N LYS A 81 -0.31 8.87 3.83
CA LYS A 81 -1.17 7.74 3.43
C LYS A 81 -2.37 7.61 4.35
N LEU A 82 -2.15 7.67 5.66
CA LEU A 82 -3.23 7.57 6.65
C LEU A 82 -4.27 8.68 6.43
N PHE A 83 -3.84 9.94 6.28
CA PHE A 83 -4.76 11.05 5.99
C PHE A 83 -5.52 10.86 4.69
N LEU A 84 -4.84 10.44 3.61
CA LEU A 84 -5.48 10.17 2.33
C LEU A 84 -6.49 9.02 2.41
N CYS A 85 -6.19 7.96 3.17
CA CYS A 85 -7.13 6.86 3.41
C CYS A 85 -8.34 7.31 4.24
N ILE A 86 -8.13 8.14 5.25
CA ILE A 86 -9.21 8.72 6.05
C ILE A 86 -10.11 9.59 5.15
N ILE A 87 -9.53 10.48 4.34
CA ILE A 87 -10.27 11.33 3.39
C ILE A 87 -11.06 10.46 2.41
N ALA A 88 -10.45 9.41 1.86
CA ALA A 88 -11.12 8.48 0.95
C ALA A 88 -12.29 7.73 1.63
N ALA A 89 -12.11 7.30 2.88
CA ALA A 89 -13.17 6.65 3.66
C ALA A 89 -14.33 7.62 3.94
N PHE A 90 -14.04 8.87 4.33
CA PHE A 90 -15.05 9.90 4.52
C PHE A 90 -15.78 10.24 3.22
N ALA A 91 -15.06 10.37 2.10
CA ALA A 91 -15.65 10.60 0.78
C ALA A 91 -16.60 9.45 0.40
N TYR A 92 -16.20 8.20 0.62
CA TYR A 92 -17.05 7.04 0.38
C TYR A 92 -18.30 7.05 1.27
N ILE A 93 -18.17 7.35 2.56
CA ILE A 93 -19.31 7.48 3.49
C ILE A 93 -20.26 8.59 3.03
N ALA A 94 -19.72 9.72 2.60
CA ALA A 94 -20.50 10.87 2.13
C ALA A 94 -21.23 10.59 0.80
N VAL A 95 -20.68 9.76 -0.09
CA VAL A 95 -21.34 9.38 -1.35
C VAL A 95 -22.33 8.23 -1.16
N ALA A 96 -21.95 7.21 -0.38
CA ALA A 96 -22.78 6.03 -0.15
C ALA A 96 -23.95 6.30 0.81
N GLN A 97 -23.87 7.33 1.66
CA GLN A 97 -24.92 7.78 2.59
C GLN A 97 -25.55 6.64 3.39
N LYS A 98 -26.72 6.13 2.96
CA LYS A 98 -27.47 5.06 3.65
C LYS A 98 -27.09 3.64 3.21
N HIS A 99 -26.38 3.49 2.09
CA HIS A 99 -25.97 2.19 1.54
C HIS A 99 -24.49 1.90 1.82
N ILE A 100 -24.01 2.29 3.01
CA ILE A 100 -22.62 2.03 3.40
C ILE A 100 -22.43 0.53 3.60
N ASN A 101 -21.62 -0.07 2.73
CA ASN A 101 -21.16 -1.43 2.92
C ASN A 101 -20.09 -1.50 4.02
N LYS A 102 -20.54 -1.68 5.27
CA LYS A 102 -19.67 -1.82 6.45
C LYS A 102 -18.61 -2.94 6.29
N PRO A 103 -18.95 -4.16 5.83
CA PRO A 103 -17.94 -5.20 5.72
C PRO A 103 -16.88 -4.85 4.66
N ALA A 104 -17.26 -4.27 3.52
CA ALA A 104 -16.30 -3.77 2.52
C ALA A 104 -15.36 -2.71 3.11
N LEU A 105 -15.89 -1.73 3.84
CA LEU A 105 -15.09 -0.67 4.46
C LEU A 105 -14.08 -1.24 5.47
N PHE A 106 -14.51 -2.17 6.32
CA PHE A 106 -13.62 -2.81 7.31
C PHE A 106 -12.53 -3.65 6.64
N THR A 107 -12.86 -4.34 5.55
CA THR A 107 -11.86 -5.05 4.74
C THR A 107 -10.85 -4.09 4.11
N LEU A 108 -11.29 -2.94 3.58
CA LEU A 108 -10.38 -1.91 3.04
C LEU A 108 -9.44 -1.35 4.11
N MET A 109 -9.90 -1.19 5.35
CA MET A 109 -9.04 -0.82 6.49
C MET A 109 -7.99 -1.91 6.79
N GLY A 110 -8.38 -3.19 6.74
CA GLY A 110 -7.44 -4.30 6.85
C GLY A 110 -6.40 -4.32 5.72
N LEU A 111 -6.84 -4.07 4.48
CA LEU A 111 -5.95 -3.97 3.32
C LEU A 111 -4.95 -2.83 3.47
N TYR A 112 -5.37 -1.67 3.97
CA TYR A 112 -4.46 -0.56 4.26
C TYR A 112 -3.29 -1.00 5.15
N LEU A 113 -3.55 -1.78 6.21
CA LEU A 113 -2.49 -2.31 7.07
C LEU A 113 -1.57 -3.25 6.30
N VAL A 114 -2.13 -4.18 5.52
CA VAL A 114 -1.35 -5.11 4.68
C VAL A 114 -0.43 -4.37 3.72
N TYR A 115 -0.96 -3.38 2.97
CA TYR A 115 -0.18 -2.56 2.07
C TYR A 115 0.92 -1.77 2.80
N THR A 116 0.62 -1.24 3.99
CA THR A 116 1.59 -0.51 4.81
C THR A 116 2.73 -1.40 5.31
N PHE A 117 2.41 -2.60 5.80
CA PHE A 117 3.44 -3.56 6.21
C PHE A 117 4.37 -3.95 5.06
N ILE A 118 3.81 -4.21 3.88
CA ILE A 118 4.58 -4.55 2.68
C ILE A 118 5.46 -3.37 2.25
N GLU A 119 4.91 -2.16 2.23
CA GLU A 119 5.63 -0.94 1.88
C GLU A 119 6.82 -0.72 2.80
N VAL A 120 6.60 -0.68 4.13
CA VAL A 120 7.66 -0.45 5.12
C VAL A 120 8.71 -1.56 5.04
N SER A 121 8.29 -2.82 4.94
CA SER A 121 9.21 -3.96 4.80
C SER A 121 10.06 -3.88 3.53
N ALA A 122 9.46 -3.46 2.41
CA ALA A 122 10.18 -3.26 1.16
C ALA A 122 11.21 -2.14 1.29
N LEU A 123 10.83 -1.01 1.88
CA LEU A 123 11.73 0.14 2.11
C LEU A 123 12.88 -0.21 3.05
N THR A 124 12.62 -0.87 4.19
CA THR A 124 13.65 -1.32 5.12
C THR A 124 14.61 -2.31 4.47
N ARG A 125 14.10 -3.22 3.64
CA ARG A 125 14.93 -4.16 2.87
C ARG A 125 15.84 -3.42 1.88
N GLN A 126 15.36 -2.36 1.24
CA GLN A 126 16.17 -1.53 0.36
C GLN A 126 17.27 -0.77 1.11
N LEU A 127 16.95 -0.20 2.28
CA LEU A 127 17.94 0.47 3.13
C LEU A 127 19.09 -0.48 3.51
N ARG A 128 18.75 -1.69 3.99
CA ARG A 128 19.75 -2.71 4.36
C ARG A 128 20.64 -3.13 3.19
N GLY A 129 20.07 -3.22 1.98
CA GLY A 129 20.81 -3.55 0.77
C GLY A 129 21.77 -2.45 0.28
N GLN A 130 21.50 -1.18 0.59
CA GLN A 130 22.45 -0.09 0.32
C GLN A 130 23.64 -0.11 1.28
N GLY A 131 23.41 -0.35 2.57
CA GLY A 131 24.49 -0.41 3.56
C GLY A 131 25.51 -1.54 3.36
N SER A 132 25.16 -2.57 2.56
CA SER A 132 26.03 -3.70 2.25
C SER A 132 26.91 -3.52 1.00
N ASN A 133 26.73 -2.44 0.23
CA ASN A 133 27.64 -2.08 -0.87
C ASN A 133 28.62 -1.01 -0.37
N PRO A 134 29.93 -1.30 -0.27
CA PRO A 134 30.90 -0.26 0.07
C PRO A 134 30.86 0.83 -1.02
N PRO A 135 31.12 2.10 -0.66
CA PRO A 135 31.21 3.17 -1.65
C PRO A 135 32.27 2.79 -2.69
N PRO A 136 32.02 3.02 -4.00
CA PRO A 136 33.04 2.79 -5.01
C PRO A 136 34.20 3.76 -4.74
N GLY A 137 35.30 3.23 -4.21
CA GLY A 137 36.53 3.98 -3.92
C GLY A 137 36.97 4.09 -2.46
N ALA A 138 36.57 3.17 -1.57
CA ALA A 138 37.25 2.97 -0.28
C ALA A 138 38.35 1.90 -0.41
#